data_AF-A0AAN8FV51-F1
#
_entry.id   AF-A0AAN8FV51-F1
#
_cell.length_a   1.000
_cell.length_b   1.000
_cell.length_c   1.000
_cell.angle_alpha   90.00
_cell.angle_beta   90.00
_cell.angle_gamma   90.00
#
_symmetry.space_group_name_H-M   'P 1'
#
loop_
_entity.id
_entity.type
_entity.pdbx_description
1 polymer ?
#
loop_
_entity_poly.entity_id
_entity_poly.type
_entity_poly.pdbx_seq_one_letter_code
_entity_poly.pdbx_strand_id
1 'polypeptide(L)'
;MKSLKLLSLSRPVYNAVVARSLCSHPLADLLGRLNHVAIATPDLKKAAQFYKNLGAKVSEAVPQPEHGVYTVFVELPNSKLELLHPYGDKSPIQVSSLMNLDHHMVEQQ
;
A
#
# COMPACT_ATOMS: atom_id res chain seq x y z
N MET A 1 68.28 -1.10 18.99
CA MET A 1 67.79 -2.48 18.85
C MET A 1 66.29 -2.43 18.62
N LYS A 2 65.84 -3.18 17.61
CA LYS A 2 64.53 -3.16 16.96
C LYS A 2 63.40 -3.58 17.93
N SER A 3 62.23 -2.96 17.84
CA SER A 3 60.98 -3.69 17.53
C SER A 3 59.78 -2.73 17.46
N LEU A 4 59.30 -2.49 16.24
CA LEU A 4 57.93 -2.04 16.00
C LEU A 4 56.98 -3.20 16.32
N LYS A 5 55.93 -2.96 17.11
CA LYS A 5 54.73 -3.79 17.11
C LYS A 5 53.52 -2.94 16.72
N LEU A 6 53.30 -2.91 15.41
CA LEU A 6 52.05 -2.54 14.77
C LEU A 6 51.06 -3.70 15.02
N LEU A 7 50.05 -3.50 15.88
CA LEU A 7 48.96 -4.47 16.06
C LEU A 7 47.65 -3.85 15.60
N SER A 8 47.45 -3.98 14.29
CA SER A 8 46.19 -4.32 13.59
C SER A 8 44.90 -4.17 14.40
N LEU A 9 44.14 -3.13 14.08
CA LEU A 9 42.71 -2.96 14.39
C LEU A 9 41.89 -4.08 13.73
N SER A 10 41.59 -5.16 14.44
CA SER A 10 40.62 -6.16 14.00
C SER A 10 39.21 -5.77 14.50
N ARG A 11 38.51 -4.92 13.75
CA ARG A 11 37.05 -4.78 13.89
C ARG A 11 36.41 -6.02 13.26
N PRO A 12 35.55 -6.78 13.96
CA PRO A 12 34.86 -7.89 13.34
C PRO A 12 33.92 -7.30 12.29
N VAL A 13 34.21 -7.62 11.04
CA VAL A 13 33.34 -7.37 9.89
C VAL A 13 32.02 -8.08 10.19
N TYR A 14 30.94 -7.30 10.25
CA TYR A 14 29.58 -7.82 10.36
C TYR A 14 29.39 -8.92 9.31
N ASN A 15 29.13 -10.15 9.77
CA ASN A 15 28.77 -11.28 8.94
C ASN A 15 27.44 -10.98 8.23
N ALA A 16 27.51 -10.27 7.12
CA ALA A 16 26.43 -10.07 6.15
C ALA A 16 26.34 -11.30 5.23
N VAL A 17 26.16 -12.48 5.82
CA VAL A 17 25.91 -13.71 5.08
C VAL A 17 24.57 -14.25 5.57
N VAL A 18 23.70 -14.55 4.60
CA VAL A 18 22.34 -15.07 4.74
C VAL A 18 21.23 -14.01 4.87
N ALA A 19 21.20 -13.05 3.94
CA ALA A 19 19.91 -12.63 3.38
C ALA A 19 19.69 -13.44 2.09
N ARG A 20 18.70 -14.33 2.14
CA ARG A 20 18.27 -15.16 1.00
C ARG A 20 17.90 -14.25 -0.17
N SER A 21 18.65 -14.35 -1.26
CA SER A 21 18.28 -13.79 -2.56
C SER A 21 17.01 -14.49 -3.04
N LEU A 22 15.88 -13.79 -2.98
CA LEU A 22 14.65 -14.23 -3.65
C LEU A 22 14.36 -13.43 -4.92
N CYS A 23 15.12 -12.37 -5.23
CA CYS A 23 15.09 -11.73 -6.54
C CYS A 23 16.30 -10.80 -6.65
N SER A 24 17.33 -11.20 -7.40
CA SER A 24 18.38 -10.30 -7.88
C SER A 24 18.17 -10.01 -9.37
N HIS A 25 16.97 -9.54 -9.72
CA HIS A 25 16.78 -8.97 -11.06
C HIS A 25 17.47 -7.59 -11.06
N PRO A 26 18.26 -7.22 -12.08
CA PRO A 26 19.00 -5.95 -12.13
C PRO A 26 18.14 -4.68 -12.05
N LEU A 27 16.81 -4.81 -12.05
CA LEU A 27 15.84 -3.73 -11.96
C LEU A 27 15.06 -3.74 -10.63
N ALA A 28 15.32 -4.69 -9.73
CA ALA A 28 14.62 -4.79 -8.44
C ALA A 28 14.83 -3.53 -7.59
N ASP A 29 15.98 -2.87 -7.72
CA ASP A 29 16.32 -1.63 -7.03
C ASP A 29 15.68 -0.36 -7.66
N LEU A 30 15.01 -0.47 -8.81
CA LEU A 30 14.28 0.66 -9.43
C LEU A 30 12.89 0.88 -8.83
N LEU A 31 12.31 -0.15 -8.20
CA LEU A 31 11.00 -0.04 -7.57
C LEU A 31 11.15 0.57 -6.17
N GLY A 32 10.55 1.75 -6.00
CA GLY A 32 10.52 2.44 -4.71
C GLY A 32 9.50 1.86 -3.72
N ARG A 33 9.29 2.57 -2.61
CA ARG A 33 8.26 2.21 -1.61
C ARG A 33 6.85 2.40 -2.17
N LEU A 34 5.91 1.61 -1.64
CA LEU A 34 4.49 1.75 -1.93
C LEU A 34 3.98 3.13 -1.50
N ASN A 35 3.45 3.91 -2.46
CA ASN A 35 2.92 5.23 -2.19
C ASN A 35 1.54 5.17 -1.51
N HIS A 36 0.60 4.46 -2.14
CA HIS A 36 -0.75 4.22 -1.64
C HIS A 36 -1.37 3.00 -2.30
N VAL A 37 -2.53 2.56 -1.77
CA VAL A 37 -3.40 1.54 -2.38
C VAL A 37 -4.77 2.17 -2.65
N ALA A 38 -5.19 2.15 -3.91
CA ALA A 38 -6.51 2.62 -4.30
C ALA A 38 -7.56 1.49 -4.21
N ILE A 39 -8.70 1.77 -3.59
CA ILE A 39 -9.79 0.82 -3.38
C ILE A 39 -11.08 1.43 -3.91
N ALA A 40 -11.66 0.84 -4.95
CA ALA A 40 -12.99 1.21 -5.43
C ALA A 40 -14.06 0.72 -4.42
N THR A 41 -14.90 1.62 -3.96
CA THR A 41 -15.90 1.37 -2.92
C THR A 41 -17.32 1.67 -3.43
N PRO A 42 -18.30 0.80 -3.13
CA PRO A 42 -19.70 1.06 -3.49
C PRO A 42 -20.33 2.15 -2.63
N ASP A 43 -19.82 2.39 -1.42
CA ASP A 43 -20.28 3.45 -0.52
C ASP A 43 -19.08 4.07 0.21
N LEU A 44 -18.74 5.28 -0.22
CA LEU A 44 -17.58 6.01 0.30
C LEU A 44 -17.74 6.38 1.78
N LYS A 45 -18.97 6.68 2.21
CA LYS A 45 -19.26 7.07 3.60
C LYS A 45 -19.07 5.90 4.54
N LYS A 46 -19.62 4.73 4.19
CA LYS A 46 -19.46 3.50 4.99
C LYS A 46 -18.00 3.07 5.07
N ALA A 47 -17.29 3.11 3.96
CA ALA A 47 -15.86 2.78 3.93
C ALA A 47 -15.04 3.74 4.80
N ALA A 48 -15.26 5.06 4.67
CA ALA A 48 -14.58 6.06 5.50
C ALA A 48 -14.88 5.87 7.00
N GLN A 49 -16.14 5.63 7.36
CA GLN A 49 -16.56 5.37 8.74
C GLN A 49 -15.90 4.12 9.31
N PHE A 50 -15.80 3.04 8.51
CA PHE A 50 -15.13 1.82 8.93
C PHE A 50 -13.70 2.09 9.39
N TYR A 51 -12.90 2.80 8.59
CA TYR A 51 -11.52 3.12 8.98
C TYR A 51 -11.42 4.15 10.12
N LYS A 52 -12.36 5.11 10.22
CA LYS A 52 -12.44 6.01 11.38
C LYS A 52 -12.71 5.24 12.67
N ASN A 53 -13.60 4.25 12.64
CA ASN A 53 -13.93 3.43 13.80
C ASN A 53 -12.77 2.52 14.24
N LEU A 54 -11.86 2.17 13.32
CA LEU A 54 -10.61 1.49 13.63
C LEU A 54 -9.51 2.43 14.18
N GLY A 55 -9.81 3.73 14.32
CA GLY A 55 -8.87 4.73 14.85
C GLY A 55 -7.93 5.34 13.83
N ALA A 56 -8.15 5.11 12.53
CA ALA A 56 -7.35 5.76 11.49
C ALA A 56 -7.75 7.22 11.29
N LYS A 57 -6.79 8.06 10.91
CA LYS A 57 -7.07 9.43 10.46
C LYS A 57 -7.56 9.40 9.02
N VAL A 58 -8.79 9.86 8.81
CA VAL A 58 -9.48 9.80 7.51
C VAL A 58 -9.88 11.20 7.07
N SER A 59 -9.55 11.56 5.83
CA SER A 59 -9.89 12.86 5.24
C SER A 59 -11.39 12.99 4.96
N GLU A 60 -11.81 14.20 4.59
CA GLU A 60 -13.13 14.40 3.99
C GLU A 60 -13.15 13.89 2.55
N ALA A 61 -14.36 13.68 2.03
CA ALA A 61 -14.57 13.26 0.65
C ALA A 61 -14.41 14.46 -0.29
N VAL A 62 -13.53 14.33 -1.28
CA VAL A 62 -13.25 15.39 -2.25
C VAL A 62 -13.63 14.91 -3.66
N PRO A 63 -14.42 15.67 -4.43
CA PRO A 63 -14.66 15.34 -5.83
C PRO A 63 -13.40 15.59 -6.67
N GLN A 64 -13.08 14.65 -7.56
CA GLN A 64 -12.04 14.76 -8.59
C GLN A 64 -12.68 14.56 -9.98
N PRO A 65 -13.35 15.59 -10.53
CA PRO A 65 -14.13 15.45 -11.77
C PRO A 65 -13.30 15.03 -12.97
N GLU A 66 -12.05 15.49 -13.08
CA GLU A 66 -11.13 15.13 -14.18
C GLU A 66 -10.80 13.63 -14.21
N HIS A 67 -10.81 12.98 -13.04
CA HIS A 67 -10.56 11.56 -12.89
C HIS A 67 -11.85 10.75 -12.77
N GLY A 68 -13.02 11.40 -12.74
CA GLY A 68 -14.32 10.75 -12.61
C GLY A 68 -14.49 9.99 -11.29
N VAL A 69 -13.88 10.46 -10.20
CA VAL A 69 -13.99 9.83 -8.87
C VAL A 69 -14.19 10.83 -7.74
N TYR A 70 -14.84 10.40 -6.66
CA TYR A 70 -14.69 10.98 -5.33
C TYR A 70 -13.57 10.24 -4.59
N THR A 71 -12.74 10.97 -3.86
CA THR A 71 -11.61 10.41 -3.10
C THR A 71 -11.76 10.67 -1.61
N VAL A 72 -11.37 9.68 -0.80
CA VAL A 72 -11.11 9.82 0.64
C VAL A 72 -9.78 9.15 0.95
N PHE A 73 -8.93 9.82 1.72
CA PHE A 73 -7.65 9.27 2.15
C PHE A 73 -7.72 8.73 3.58
N VAL A 74 -7.18 7.54 3.78
CA VAL A 74 -6.88 6.98 5.11
C VAL A 74 -5.37 7.03 5.31
N GLU A 75 -4.93 7.76 6.33
CA GLU A 75 -3.51 7.88 6.67
C GLU A 75 -3.06 6.64 7.44
N LEU A 76 -2.02 5.97 6.94
CA LEU A 76 -1.29 4.90 7.64
C LEU A 76 0.13 5.38 7.96
N PRO A 77 0.84 4.77 8.94
CA PRO A 77 2.18 5.20 9.30
C PRO A 77 3.21 5.09 8.16
N ASN A 78 3.01 4.15 7.24
CA ASN A 78 3.97 3.82 6.17
C ASN A 78 3.45 4.08 4.74
N SER A 79 2.15 4.36 4.57
CA SER A 79 1.50 4.51 3.27
C SER A 79 0.12 5.18 3.42
N LYS A 80 -0.68 5.19 2.37
CA LYS A 80 -2.05 5.72 2.38
C LYS A 80 -3.00 4.73 1.72
N LEU A 81 -4.26 4.71 2.18
CA LEU A 81 -5.34 4.12 1.39
C LEU A 81 -6.11 5.24 0.72
N GLU A 82 -6.43 5.06 -0.55
CA GLU A 82 -7.24 5.96 -1.33
C GLU A 82 -8.57 5.26 -1.65
N LEU A 83 -9.62 5.63 -0.92
CA LEU A 83 -10.96 5.12 -1.13
C LEU A 83 -11.60 5.93 -2.27
N LEU A 84 -12.04 5.22 -3.29
CA LEU A 84 -12.62 5.81 -4.49
C LEU A 84 -14.09 5.47 -4.59
N HIS A 85 -14.89 6.41 -5.08
CA HIS A 85 -16.27 6.16 -5.47
C HIS A 85 -16.56 6.84 -6.82
N PRO A 86 -17.36 6.23 -7.71
CA PRO A 86 -17.67 6.82 -9.01
C PRO A 86 -18.20 8.25 -8.91
N TYR A 87 -17.66 9.14 -9.74
CA TYR A 87 -18.18 10.48 -9.97
C TYR A 87 -18.69 10.60 -11.40
N GLY A 88 -20.01 10.77 -11.55
CA GLY A 88 -20.69 10.83 -12.85
C GLY A 88 -20.81 9.47 -13.54
N ASP A 89 -21.57 9.44 -14.64
CA ASP A 89 -21.97 8.21 -15.33
C ASP A 89 -20.88 7.59 -16.23
N LYS A 90 -19.73 8.28 -16.36
CA LYS A 90 -18.59 7.87 -17.19
C LYS A 90 -17.35 7.56 -16.34
N SER A 91 -17.54 7.24 -15.07
CA SER A 91 -16.42 6.98 -14.17
C SER A 91 -15.63 5.75 -14.62
N PRO A 92 -14.28 5.81 -14.65
CA PRO A 92 -13.45 4.66 -15.06
C PRO A 92 -13.54 3.48 -14.09
N ILE A 93 -13.94 3.74 -12.84
CA ILE A 93 -14.08 2.73 -11.78
C ILE A 93 -15.53 2.31 -11.57
N GLN A 94 -16.41 2.62 -12.50
CA GLN A 94 -17.80 2.18 -12.44
C GLN A 94 -17.82 0.65 -12.60
N VAL A 95 -17.80 -0.04 -11.47
CA VAL A 95 -17.91 -1.49 -11.42
C VAL A 95 -19.31 -1.85 -11.91
N SER A 96 -19.39 -2.38 -13.13
CA SER A 96 -20.55 -3.18 -13.53
C SER A 96 -20.71 -4.26 -12.45
N SER A 97 -21.87 -4.32 -11.80
CA SER A 97 -22.21 -5.24 -10.70
C SER A 97 -21.68 -6.68 -10.90
N LEU A 98 -21.51 -7.09 -12.15
CA LEU A 98 -21.04 -8.39 -12.60
C LEU A 98 -19.53 -8.70 -12.39
N MET A 99 -18.65 -7.72 -12.20
CA MET A 99 -17.20 -7.97 -12.18
C MET A 99 -16.66 -8.53 -10.84
N ASN A 100 -17.42 -8.42 -9.74
CA ASN A 100 -16.99 -8.86 -8.40
C ASN A 100 -17.99 -9.79 -7.69
N LEU A 101 -18.95 -10.35 -8.44
CA LEU A 101 -19.99 -11.26 -7.92
C LEU A 101 -19.51 -12.71 -7.84
N ASP A 102 -18.35 -12.96 -7.21
CA ASP A 102 -17.94 -14.31 -6.78
C ASP A 102 -18.31 -14.57 -5.30
N HIS A 103 -19.33 -13.89 -4.77
CA HIS A 103 -19.95 -14.28 -3.50
C HIS A 103 -21.02 -15.36 -3.73
N HIS A 104 -20.63 -16.51 -4.29
CA HIS A 104 -21.35 -17.76 -4.10
C HIS A 104 -20.77 -18.50 -2.90
N MET A 105 -21.03 -17.99 -1.69
CA MET A 105 -21.11 -18.87 -0.52
C MET A 105 -22.57 -19.26 -0.37
N VAL A 106 -22.87 -20.45 -0.88
CA VAL A 106 -24.12 -21.15 -0.64
C VAL A 106 -24.28 -21.29 0.87
N GLU A 107 -25.36 -20.71 1.38
CA GLU A 107 -25.96 -21.09 2.65
C GLU A 107 -26.38 -22.56 2.52
N GLN A 108 -25.51 -23.48 2.95
CA GLN A 108 -25.86 -24.87 3.19
C GLN A 108 -26.17 -24.99 4.69
N GLN A 109 -27.46 -25.10 4.99
CA GLN A 109 -28.12 -25.81 6.10
C GLN A 109 -27.39 -25.93 7.45
#